data_AF-A0A537QCX0-F1
#
_entry.id   AF-A0A537QCX0-F1
#
_cell.length_a   1.000
_cell.length_b   1.000
_cell.length_c   1.000
_cell.angle_alpha   90.00
_cell.angle_beta   90.00
_cell.angle_gamma   90.00
#
_symmetry.space_group_name_H-M   'P 1'
#
loop_
_entity.id
_entity.type
_entity.pdbx_description
1 polymer ?
#
loop_
_entity_poly.entity_id
_entity_poly.type
_entity_poly.pdbx_seq_one_letter_code
_entity_poly.pdbx_strand_id
1 'polypeptide(L)'
;MTNRLLAPAPYARFQTSGGSYKADQKGVIAAAAIGDVIDLIRSGCTLLPDDNNFSATADPTGLSDQTQGFSVGSRWFNTAAGRAWVCLSTATGAAIWILDGVVPGMGAEPSNMRAYFGGGTGTLLAEGSLARQLGNPLTGNGADTTDDVLASYTLPALSLDVAGRGLRITARGMTGPSTNDKRVKLWFDAKISAGVVVGGSVIADSGAWADAMTPNNNVGWQLTSSVFKLGDAGSNTQYAQGSAILGGSHGGIGLPVFPTAIETGAIVIALTGSSYSAAAANDLVATWFEVSAMN
;
A
#
# COMPACT_ATOMS: atom_id res chain seq x y z
N MET A 1 11.68 27.38 31.36
CA MET A 1 12.85 27.12 30.49
C MET A 1 13.32 25.73 30.82
N THR A 2 13.45 24.87 29.81
CA THR A 2 14.00 23.53 30.00
C THR A 2 15.45 23.68 30.48
N ASN A 3 15.83 22.93 31.51
CA ASN A 3 17.19 22.92 32.03
C ASN A 3 17.93 21.62 31.67
N ARG A 4 17.41 20.88 30.69
CA ARG A 4 18.06 19.75 30.06
C ARG A 4 18.88 20.19 28.85
N LEU A 5 20.13 19.75 28.78
CA LEU A 5 21.01 20.03 27.66
C LEU A 5 21.67 18.76 27.13
N LEU A 6 21.88 18.72 25.81
CA LEU A 6 22.70 17.70 25.15
C LEU A 6 24.14 18.21 25.04
N ALA A 7 25.05 17.50 25.68
CA ALA A 7 26.48 17.74 25.60
C ALA A 7 27.06 17.21 24.28
N PRO A 8 28.18 17.77 23.80
CA PRO A 8 28.89 17.30 22.59
C PRO A 8 29.38 15.85 22.67
N ALA A 9 29.51 15.26 23.87
CA ALA A 9 29.87 13.86 24.06
C ALA A 9 29.31 13.29 25.37
N PRO A 10 29.07 11.96 25.43
CA PRO A 10 28.79 11.25 26.69
C PRO A 10 29.85 11.52 27.76
N TYR A 11 29.41 11.64 29.02
CA TYR A 11 30.28 11.89 30.18
C TYR A 11 31.13 13.17 30.15
N ALA A 12 30.91 14.07 29.19
CA ALA A 12 31.56 15.37 29.15
C ALA A 12 31.32 16.14 30.46
N ARG A 13 32.36 16.82 30.94
CA ARG A 13 32.34 17.58 32.19
C ARG A 13 32.45 19.07 31.86
N PHE A 14 31.63 19.86 32.52
CA PHE A 14 31.59 21.31 32.35
C PHE A 14 31.76 21.96 33.71
N GLN A 15 32.56 23.00 33.74
CA GLN A 15 32.68 23.90 34.89
C GLN A 15 32.07 25.23 34.48
N THR A 16 31.06 25.68 35.20
CA THR A 16 30.43 26.98 34.99
C THR A 16 30.73 27.89 36.17
N SER A 17 30.23 29.12 36.11
CA SER A 17 30.32 30.06 37.21
C SER A 17 29.55 29.60 38.47
N GLY A 18 28.46 28.84 38.29
CA GLY A 18 27.59 28.36 39.37
C GLY A 18 27.80 26.91 39.83
N GLY A 19 28.53 26.06 39.08
CA GLY A 19 28.74 24.67 39.49
C GLY A 19 29.50 23.78 38.50
N SER A 20 29.49 22.48 38.80
CA SER A 20 30.09 21.42 37.97
C SER A 20 29.00 20.51 37.42
N TYR A 21 28.97 20.30 36.11
CA TYR A 21 28.01 19.43 35.43
C TYR A 21 28.72 18.27 34.74
N LYS A 22 28.11 17.09 34.80
CA LYS A 22 28.57 15.91 34.07
C LYS A 22 27.40 15.33 33.26
N ALA A 23 27.61 15.17 31.97
CA ALA A 23 26.64 14.50 31.11
C ALA A 23 26.56 13.00 31.46
N ASP A 24 25.39 12.40 31.30
CA ASP A 24 25.21 10.96 31.45
C ASP A 24 25.80 10.16 30.26
N GLN A 25 25.53 8.85 30.22
CA GLN A 25 25.95 7.97 29.13
C GLN A 25 25.35 8.36 27.76
N LYS A 26 24.23 9.07 27.75
CA LYS A 26 23.54 9.54 26.56
C LYS A 26 23.94 10.96 26.19
N GLY A 27 24.88 11.57 26.92
CA GLY A 27 25.29 12.96 26.70
C GLY A 27 24.32 13.98 27.31
N VAL A 28 23.40 13.59 28.20
CA VAL A 28 22.39 14.49 28.75
C VAL A 28 22.82 15.07 30.09
N ILE A 29 22.68 16.38 30.26
CA ILE A 29 22.70 17.08 31.55
C ILE A 29 21.24 17.28 31.96
N ALA A 30 20.78 16.56 32.99
CA ALA A 30 19.34 16.44 33.29
C ALA A 30 18.72 17.62 34.05
N ALA A 31 19.53 18.43 34.74
CA ALA A 31 19.04 19.55 35.53
C ALA A 31 20.15 20.60 35.74
N ALA A 32 20.40 21.43 34.73
CA ALA A 32 21.26 22.60 34.89
C ALA A 32 20.59 23.65 35.79
N ALA A 33 21.37 24.40 36.58
CA ALA A 33 20.86 25.61 37.19
C ALA A 33 20.55 26.63 36.08
N ILE A 34 19.44 27.37 36.21
CA ILE A 34 19.00 28.32 35.17
C ILE A 34 20.10 29.34 34.84
N GLY A 35 20.86 29.78 35.86
CA GLY A 35 21.99 30.71 35.68
C GLY A 35 23.16 30.15 34.87
N ASP A 36 23.29 28.82 34.80
CA ASP A 36 24.41 28.13 34.14
C ASP A 36 24.10 27.69 32.70
N VAL A 37 22.82 27.72 32.28
CA VAL A 37 22.38 27.25 30.96
C VAL A 37 23.14 27.96 29.83
N ILE A 38 23.34 29.28 29.95
CA ILE A 38 24.04 30.06 28.93
C ILE A 38 25.53 29.66 28.84
N ASP A 39 26.18 29.40 29.96
CA ASP A 39 27.59 28.97 29.99
C ASP A 39 27.76 27.57 29.39
N LEU A 40 26.81 26.67 29.65
CA LEU A 40 26.79 25.34 29.04
C LEU A 40 26.56 25.40 27.52
N ILE A 41 25.68 26.29 27.04
CA ILE A 41 25.46 26.52 25.60
C ILE A 41 26.73 27.06 24.93
N ARG A 42 27.40 28.03 25.55
CA ARG A 42 28.70 28.54 25.05
C ARG A 42 29.77 27.46 25.00
N SER A 43 29.68 26.46 25.87
CA SER A 43 30.57 25.29 25.91
C SER A 43 30.20 24.20 24.90
N GLY A 44 29.26 24.48 23.98
CA GLY A 44 28.85 23.57 22.91
C GLY A 44 27.68 22.65 23.26
N CYS A 45 27.04 22.82 24.42
CA CYS A 45 25.79 22.11 24.71
C CYS A 45 24.63 22.72 23.90
N THR A 46 23.64 21.90 23.57
CA THR A 46 22.39 22.36 22.94
C THR A 46 21.23 22.13 23.89
N LEU A 47 20.25 23.04 23.90
CA LEU A 47 19.02 22.82 24.67
C LEU A 47 18.34 21.57 24.12
N LEU A 48 18.14 20.59 25.00
CA LEU A 48 17.22 19.50 24.72
C LEU A 48 15.82 20.05 25.04
N PRO A 49 14.86 19.96 24.11
CA PRO A 49 13.46 20.01 24.51
C PRO A 49 13.27 18.96 25.62
N ASP A 50 12.62 19.31 26.73
CA ASP A 50 12.32 18.38 27.85
C ASP A 50 11.41 17.21 27.40
N ASP A 51 10.98 17.31 26.16
CA ASP A 51 9.83 16.75 25.52
C ASP A 51 10.19 15.47 24.72
N ASN A 52 11.45 15.03 24.73
CA ASN A 52 11.85 13.80 24.03
C ASN A 52 11.72 12.56 24.94
N ASN A 53 11.20 11.46 24.39
CA ASN A 53 11.12 10.16 25.07
C ASN A 53 11.97 9.09 24.37
N PHE A 54 13.18 8.86 24.88
CA PHE A 54 14.15 7.90 24.29
C PHE A 54 14.22 6.55 25.00
N SER A 55 13.28 6.26 25.90
CA SER A 55 13.26 5.00 26.67
C SER A 55 11.89 4.32 26.62
N ALA A 56 11.02 4.74 25.70
CA ALA A 56 9.72 4.13 25.54
C ALA A 56 9.86 2.67 25.07
N THR A 57 8.94 1.82 25.50
CA THR A 57 8.79 0.45 25.01
C THR A 57 7.54 0.27 24.15
N ALA A 58 6.82 1.35 23.88
CA ALA A 58 5.64 1.41 23.02
C ALA A 58 5.73 2.65 22.12
N ASP A 59 4.96 2.66 21.04
CA ASP A 59 4.83 3.83 20.16
C ASP A 59 4.05 4.95 20.86
N PRO A 60 4.26 6.22 20.48
CA PRO A 60 3.47 7.32 21.04
C PRO A 60 2.00 7.17 20.62
N THR A 61 1.10 7.68 21.46
CA THR A 61 -0.34 7.72 21.15
C THR A 61 -0.82 9.17 21.04
N GLY A 62 -2.10 9.37 20.69
CA GLY A 62 -2.71 10.71 20.75
C GLY A 62 -2.71 11.33 22.16
N LEU A 63 -2.55 10.52 23.21
CA LEU A 63 -2.42 10.97 24.60
C LEU A 63 -0.98 11.38 24.96
N SER A 64 -0.01 11.13 24.08
CA SER A 64 1.38 11.57 24.22
C SER A 64 1.52 13.02 23.75
N ASP A 65 0.97 13.94 24.56
CA ASP A 65 0.67 15.32 24.20
C ASP A 65 1.29 16.37 25.16
N GLN A 66 0.90 17.64 25.03
CA GLN A 66 1.41 18.74 25.86
C GLN A 66 1.15 18.59 27.36
N THR A 67 0.15 17.81 27.78
CA THR A 67 -0.13 17.54 29.21
C THR A 67 0.95 16.65 29.84
N GLN A 68 1.67 15.90 29.00
CA GLN A 68 2.82 15.08 29.39
C GLN A 68 4.16 15.78 29.13
N GLY A 69 4.13 17.05 28.70
CA GLY A 69 5.31 17.84 28.41
C GLY A 69 5.84 17.68 26.98
N PHE A 70 5.07 17.12 26.04
CA PHE A 70 5.51 17.07 24.64
C PHE A 70 5.30 18.42 23.94
N SER A 71 6.19 18.80 23.01
CA SER A 71 5.98 19.88 22.02
C SER A 71 6.22 19.44 20.58
N VAL A 72 5.83 20.28 19.61
CA VAL A 72 6.15 20.05 18.19
C VAL A 72 7.67 19.93 18.01
N GLY A 73 8.13 18.89 17.31
CA GLY A 73 9.55 18.56 17.14
C GLY A 73 10.10 17.58 18.18
N SER A 74 9.31 17.23 19.21
CA SER A 74 9.65 16.15 20.14
C SER A 74 9.93 14.85 19.41
N ARG A 75 10.89 14.08 19.91
CA ARG A 75 11.28 12.78 19.40
C ARG A 75 10.90 11.68 20.36
N TRP A 76 10.41 10.58 19.81
CA TRP A 76 10.03 9.40 20.58
C TRP A 76 10.71 8.18 19.99
N PHE A 77 11.43 7.42 20.81
CA PHE A 77 12.09 6.19 20.41
C PHE A 77 11.50 5.00 21.16
N ASN A 78 10.80 4.14 20.42
CA ASN A 78 10.32 2.86 20.91
C ASN A 78 11.45 1.84 20.82
N THR A 79 12.09 1.58 21.95
CA THR A 79 13.23 0.66 22.09
C THR A 79 12.87 -0.80 21.86
N ALA A 80 11.62 -1.20 22.13
CA ALA A 80 11.17 -2.58 21.95
C ALA A 80 10.93 -2.90 20.47
N ALA A 81 10.41 -1.92 19.70
CA ALA A 81 10.10 -2.10 18.28
C ALA A 81 11.13 -1.46 17.34
N GLY A 82 12.19 -0.82 17.86
CA GLY A 82 13.22 -0.16 17.07
C GLY A 82 12.70 0.97 16.17
N ARG A 83 11.75 1.80 16.63
CA ARG A 83 11.10 2.86 15.83
C ARG A 83 11.34 4.25 16.40
N ALA A 84 11.59 5.21 15.52
CA ALA A 84 11.71 6.63 15.84
C ALA A 84 10.52 7.42 15.30
N TRP A 85 10.00 8.33 16.10
CA TRP A 85 8.86 9.19 15.77
C TRP A 85 9.20 10.65 16.08
N VAL A 86 8.58 11.56 15.33
CA VAL A 86 8.63 13.01 15.56
C VAL A 86 7.22 13.55 15.76
N CYS A 87 7.04 14.41 16.76
CA CYS A 87 5.76 15.04 17.06
C CYS A 87 5.50 16.22 16.12
N LEU A 88 4.37 16.22 15.42
CA LEU A 88 3.93 17.32 14.55
C LEU A 88 2.89 18.22 15.21
N SER A 89 2.15 17.70 16.21
CA SER A 89 1.16 18.43 16.98
C SER A 89 1.05 17.83 18.37
N THR A 90 0.92 18.66 19.40
CA THR A 90 0.81 18.25 20.81
C THR A 90 -0.52 18.62 21.44
N ALA A 91 -1.55 18.82 20.62
CA ALA A 91 -2.89 19.13 21.09
C ALA A 91 -3.36 18.12 22.15
N THR A 92 -3.90 18.62 23.26
CA THR A 92 -4.39 17.79 24.38
C THR A 92 -5.39 16.73 23.91
N GLY A 93 -5.08 15.46 24.15
CA GLY A 93 -5.85 14.28 23.77
C GLY A 93 -5.76 13.91 22.28
N ALA A 94 -5.01 14.67 21.48
CA ALA A 94 -4.98 14.57 20.02
C ALA A 94 -3.60 14.89 19.43
N ALA A 95 -2.53 14.44 20.09
CA ALA A 95 -1.19 14.58 19.54
C ALA A 95 -1.03 13.82 18.22
N ILE A 96 -0.26 14.39 17.30
CA ILE A 96 0.05 13.80 15.99
C ILE A 96 1.53 13.48 15.96
N TRP A 97 1.86 12.22 15.73
CA TRP A 97 3.22 11.72 15.61
C TRP A 97 3.43 11.09 14.24
N ILE A 98 4.53 11.43 13.59
CA ILE A 98 4.95 10.83 12.32
C ILE A 98 6.14 9.90 12.56
N LEU A 99 6.16 8.76 11.87
CA LEU A 99 7.32 7.88 11.87
C LEU A 99 8.48 8.58 11.14
N ASP A 100 9.61 8.70 11.82
CA ASP A 100 10.85 9.30 11.29
C ASP A 100 11.80 8.23 10.74
N GLY A 101 11.70 6.99 11.27
CA GLY A 101 12.43 5.85 10.72
C GLY A 101 12.43 4.64 11.65
N VAL A 102 13.10 3.58 11.19
CA VAL A 102 13.28 2.33 11.93
C VAL A 102 14.75 1.90 11.97
N VAL A 103 15.14 1.17 13.01
CA VAL A 103 16.48 0.58 13.12
C VAL A 103 16.59 -0.59 12.13
N PRO A 104 17.55 -0.57 11.19
CA PRO A 104 17.72 -1.67 10.24
C PRO A 104 17.92 -3.02 10.95
N GLY A 105 17.18 -4.04 10.53
CA GLY A 105 17.29 -5.41 11.07
C GLY A 105 16.62 -5.65 12.43
N MET A 106 15.98 -4.64 13.01
CA MET A 106 15.23 -4.77 14.28
C MET A 106 13.82 -4.21 14.17
N GLY A 107 13.67 -3.01 13.60
CA GLY A 107 12.39 -2.35 13.47
C GLY A 107 11.67 -2.71 12.18
N ALA A 108 10.34 -2.84 12.28
CA ALA A 108 9.45 -2.88 11.13
C ALA A 108 8.74 -1.54 11.01
N GLU A 109 8.69 -0.98 9.80
CA GLU A 109 7.82 0.15 9.50
C GLU A 109 6.37 -0.35 9.62
N PRO A 110 5.51 0.30 10.44
CA PRO A 110 4.10 -0.03 10.41
C PRO A 110 3.59 0.19 8.97
N SER A 111 2.94 -0.84 8.41
CA SER A 111 2.42 -0.89 7.04
C SER A 111 1.21 0.04 6.83
N ASN A 112 1.30 1.27 7.32
CA ASN A 112 0.33 2.34 7.16
C ASN A 112 0.93 3.56 6.46
N MET A 113 2.23 3.52 6.10
CA MET A 113 2.84 4.52 5.23
C MET A 113 2.09 4.53 3.92
N ARG A 114 1.42 5.66 3.66
CA ARG A 114 0.73 5.87 2.39
C ARG A 114 1.65 6.63 1.44
N ALA A 115 2.02 6.01 0.32
CA ALA A 115 2.71 6.63 -0.79
C ALA A 115 1.72 7.10 -1.87
N TYR A 116 2.10 8.10 -2.64
CA TYR A 116 1.43 8.40 -3.91
C TYR A 116 1.90 7.38 -4.94
N PHE A 117 0.96 6.80 -5.70
CA PHE A 117 1.31 6.00 -6.87
C PHE A 117 1.26 6.89 -8.11
N GLY A 118 2.32 6.87 -8.90
CA GLY A 118 2.38 7.65 -10.13
C GLY A 118 2.43 9.16 -9.91
N GLY A 119 1.61 9.89 -10.67
CA GLY A 119 1.33 11.32 -10.50
C GLY A 119 -0.05 11.61 -9.89
N GLY A 120 -0.74 10.57 -9.41
CA GLY A 120 -2.08 10.70 -8.83
C GLY A 120 -2.08 11.34 -7.45
N THR A 121 -3.21 11.94 -7.05
CA THR A 121 -3.41 12.56 -5.73
C THR A 121 -3.89 11.59 -4.66
N GLY A 122 -4.17 10.34 -5.03
CA GLY A 122 -4.56 9.27 -4.10
C GLY A 122 -3.37 8.73 -3.32
N THR A 123 -3.54 8.50 -2.02
CA THR A 123 -2.53 7.89 -1.14
C THR A 123 -2.83 6.41 -0.93
N LEU A 124 -1.84 5.55 -1.14
CA LEU A 124 -1.93 4.07 -1.19
C LEU A 124 -0.84 3.47 -0.29
N LEU A 125 -1.00 2.27 0.25
CA LEU A 125 0.04 1.67 1.09
C LEU A 125 1.36 1.50 0.30
N ALA A 126 2.50 1.84 0.93
CA ALA A 126 3.83 1.89 0.30
C ALA A 126 4.31 0.55 -0.28
N GLU A 127 3.74 -0.58 0.17
CA GLU A 127 4.08 -1.91 -0.31
C GLU A 127 2.96 -2.50 -1.19
N GLY A 128 3.05 -2.25 -2.50
CA GLY A 128 2.77 -3.24 -3.54
C GLY A 128 1.37 -3.86 -3.67
N SER A 129 0.36 -3.48 -2.89
CA SER A 129 -1.02 -4.00 -3.00
C SER A 129 -2.01 -2.84 -3.00
N LEU A 130 -2.57 -2.54 -4.18
CA LEU A 130 -3.57 -1.48 -4.38
C LEU A 130 -4.98 -1.94 -3.96
N ALA A 131 -5.30 -3.20 -4.22
CA ALA A 131 -6.57 -3.80 -3.83
C ALA A 131 -6.39 -5.31 -3.63
N ARG A 132 -7.03 -5.86 -2.61
CA ARG A 132 -7.16 -7.29 -2.41
C ARG A 132 -8.57 -7.60 -1.93
N GLN A 133 -9.29 -8.40 -2.70
CA GLN A 133 -10.61 -8.90 -2.39
C GLN A 133 -10.50 -10.42 -2.20
N LEU A 134 -10.90 -10.88 -1.03
CA LEU A 134 -10.85 -12.28 -0.61
C LEU A 134 -12.26 -12.75 -0.25
N GLY A 135 -12.64 -13.94 -0.73
CA GLY A 135 -13.95 -14.52 -0.43
C GLY A 135 -14.00 -15.99 -0.82
N ASN A 136 -14.94 -16.73 -0.24
CA ASN A 136 -15.20 -18.12 -0.59
C ASN A 136 -16.71 -18.40 -0.54
N PRO A 137 -17.48 -17.99 -1.57
CA PRO A 137 -17.07 -17.26 -2.78
C PRO A 137 -16.93 -15.75 -2.57
N LEU A 138 -16.25 -15.04 -3.48
CA LEU A 138 -16.42 -13.57 -3.65
C LEU A 138 -17.78 -13.31 -4.30
N THR A 139 -17.88 -13.71 -5.57
CA THR A 139 -19.06 -13.57 -6.42
C THR A 139 -19.01 -14.66 -7.48
N GLY A 140 -20.16 -15.22 -7.82
CA GLY A 140 -20.32 -16.10 -8.97
C GLY A 140 -21.03 -15.40 -10.13
N ASN A 141 -20.90 -15.91 -11.34
CA ASN A 141 -21.65 -15.39 -12.48
C ASN A 141 -23.15 -15.67 -12.35
N GLY A 142 -23.97 -14.86 -13.03
CA GLY A 142 -25.41 -15.00 -13.16
C GLY A 142 -25.83 -16.09 -14.14
N ALA A 143 -27.13 -16.40 -14.15
CA ALA A 143 -27.73 -17.36 -15.07
C ALA A 143 -28.00 -16.71 -16.44
N ASP A 144 -26.95 -16.18 -17.07
CA ASP A 144 -27.01 -15.59 -18.40
C ASP A 144 -25.70 -15.80 -19.17
N THR A 145 -25.67 -15.34 -20.42
CA THR A 145 -24.54 -15.51 -21.33
C THR A 145 -23.63 -14.28 -21.38
N THR A 146 -23.84 -13.30 -20.50
CA THR A 146 -23.11 -12.03 -20.49
C THR A 146 -21.93 -12.07 -19.52
N ASP A 147 -20.99 -11.14 -19.67
CA ASP A 147 -19.81 -11.05 -18.82
C ASP A 147 -20.13 -10.36 -17.49
N ASP A 148 -20.57 -11.16 -16.52
CA ASP A 148 -20.88 -10.70 -15.16
C ASP A 148 -19.62 -10.29 -14.41
N VAL A 149 -19.68 -9.15 -13.70
CA VAL A 149 -18.59 -8.67 -12.85
C VAL A 149 -18.51 -9.52 -11.58
N LEU A 150 -17.40 -10.24 -11.45
CA LEU A 150 -17.11 -11.04 -10.25
C LEU A 150 -16.36 -10.22 -9.19
N ALA A 151 -15.49 -9.31 -9.64
CA ALA A 151 -14.75 -8.37 -8.82
C ALA A 151 -14.33 -7.16 -9.65
N SER A 152 -14.14 -6.00 -9.00
CA SER A 152 -13.62 -4.81 -9.68
C SER A 152 -12.81 -3.91 -8.74
N TYR A 153 -11.93 -3.12 -9.33
CA TYR A 153 -11.19 -2.06 -8.66
C TYR A 153 -11.08 -0.84 -9.56
N THR A 154 -11.25 0.34 -8.98
CA THR A 154 -11.11 1.61 -9.69
C THR A 154 -9.75 2.22 -9.37
N LEU A 155 -8.86 2.21 -10.35
CA LEU A 155 -7.58 2.89 -10.28
C LEU A 155 -7.80 4.41 -10.39
N PRO A 156 -7.26 5.22 -9.47
CA PRO A 156 -7.36 6.68 -9.54
C PRO A 156 -6.77 7.25 -10.85
N ALA A 157 -7.26 8.41 -11.27
CA ALA A 157 -6.69 9.14 -12.39
C ALA A 157 -5.19 9.40 -12.20
N LEU A 158 -4.45 9.43 -13.29
CA LEU A 158 -3.00 9.72 -13.37
C LEU A 158 -2.12 8.75 -12.58
N SER A 159 -2.62 7.53 -12.33
CA SER A 159 -1.88 6.48 -11.64
C SER A 159 -0.74 5.89 -12.48
N LEU A 160 -0.87 5.85 -13.82
CA LEU A 160 0.17 5.38 -14.73
C LEU A 160 0.99 6.55 -15.26
N ASP A 161 2.28 6.33 -15.53
CA ASP A 161 3.19 7.36 -16.03
C ASP A 161 4.36 6.79 -16.83
N VAL A 162 5.13 7.71 -17.42
CA VAL A 162 6.26 7.41 -18.32
C VAL A 162 7.50 6.87 -17.60
N ALA A 163 7.51 6.79 -16.27
CA ALA A 163 8.65 6.26 -15.52
C ALA A 163 8.67 4.72 -15.48
N GLY A 164 7.74 4.05 -16.18
CA GLY A 164 7.69 2.58 -16.27
C GLY A 164 7.02 1.90 -15.09
N ARG A 165 6.37 2.67 -14.21
CA ARG A 165 5.53 2.15 -13.13
C ARG A 165 4.27 1.52 -13.72
N GLY A 166 3.85 0.40 -13.15
CA GLY A 166 2.79 -0.42 -13.72
C GLY A 166 1.98 -1.17 -12.67
N LEU A 167 1.20 -2.11 -13.16
CA LEU A 167 0.31 -2.94 -12.35
C LEU A 167 0.60 -4.40 -12.60
N ARG A 168 0.54 -5.19 -11.52
CA ARG A 168 0.27 -6.63 -11.59
C ARG A 168 -1.16 -6.88 -11.15
N ILE A 169 -1.90 -7.63 -11.92
CA ILE A 169 -3.27 -8.03 -11.58
C ILE A 169 -3.30 -9.55 -11.53
N THR A 170 -3.84 -10.11 -10.44
CA THR A 170 -3.99 -11.56 -10.24
C THR A 170 -5.41 -11.87 -9.80
N ALA A 171 -6.08 -12.76 -10.51
CA ALA A 171 -7.41 -13.24 -10.18
C ALA A 171 -7.42 -14.77 -10.14
N ARG A 172 -8.16 -15.35 -9.20
CA ARG A 172 -8.31 -16.80 -9.06
C ARG A 172 -9.71 -17.19 -8.64
N GLY A 173 -10.06 -18.41 -8.94
CA GLY A 173 -11.33 -18.98 -8.55
C GLY A 173 -11.45 -20.45 -8.96
N MET A 174 -12.70 -20.90 -9.05
CA MET A 174 -13.03 -22.25 -9.49
C MET A 174 -14.19 -22.26 -10.49
N THR A 175 -14.28 -23.34 -11.25
CA THR A 175 -15.41 -23.66 -12.12
C THR A 175 -16.40 -24.57 -11.40
N GLY A 176 -17.70 -24.41 -11.66
CA GLY A 176 -18.74 -25.36 -11.27
C GLY A 176 -18.62 -26.72 -11.98
N PRO A 177 -19.43 -27.71 -11.57
CA PRO A 177 -19.39 -29.07 -12.11
C PRO A 177 -20.14 -29.24 -13.45
N SER A 178 -20.83 -28.20 -13.95
CA SER A 178 -21.60 -28.24 -15.20
C SER A 178 -20.70 -28.51 -16.41
N THR A 179 -21.24 -29.10 -17.48
CA THR A 179 -20.54 -29.26 -18.77
C THR A 179 -20.58 -28.00 -19.64
N ASN A 180 -21.08 -26.89 -19.12
CA ASN A 180 -21.24 -25.66 -19.88
C ASN A 180 -19.89 -25.06 -20.25
N ASP A 181 -19.87 -24.36 -21.37
CA ASP A 181 -18.72 -23.55 -21.73
C ASP A 181 -18.58 -22.38 -20.76
N LYS A 182 -17.36 -22.16 -20.27
CA LYS A 182 -17.08 -21.10 -19.30
C LYS A 182 -15.94 -20.23 -19.80
N ARG A 183 -15.96 -18.95 -19.46
CA ARG A 183 -14.91 -18.01 -19.82
C ARG A 183 -14.72 -16.97 -18.73
N VAL A 184 -13.47 -16.75 -18.35
CA VAL A 184 -13.09 -15.73 -17.38
C VAL A 184 -12.24 -14.70 -18.12
N LYS A 185 -12.50 -13.42 -17.87
CA LYS A 185 -11.75 -12.32 -18.50
C LYS A 185 -11.31 -11.31 -17.47
N LEU A 186 -10.17 -10.69 -17.74
CA LEU A 186 -9.71 -9.51 -17.05
C LEU A 186 -9.77 -8.32 -18.01
N TRP A 187 -10.46 -7.28 -17.59
CA TRP A 187 -10.71 -6.07 -18.34
C TRP A 187 -9.95 -4.87 -17.77
N PHE A 188 -9.49 -4.01 -18.66
CA PHE A 188 -8.88 -2.72 -18.37
C PHE A 188 -9.71 -1.59 -19.00
N ASP A 189 -9.94 -0.53 -18.22
CA ASP A 189 -10.92 0.52 -18.51
C ASP A 189 -12.33 -0.01 -18.80
N ALA A 190 -12.77 -0.97 -17.97
CA ALA A 190 -14.06 -1.60 -18.09
C ALA A 190 -15.21 -0.58 -17.94
N LYS A 191 -16.21 -0.65 -18.82
CA LYS A 191 -17.48 0.06 -18.66
C LYS A 191 -18.49 -0.93 -18.11
N ILE A 192 -18.98 -0.70 -16.90
CA ILE A 192 -19.91 -1.60 -16.20
C ILE A 192 -21.32 -0.98 -16.23
N SER A 193 -22.31 -1.76 -16.66
CA SER A 193 -23.72 -1.39 -16.61
C SER A 193 -24.52 -2.57 -16.05
N ALA A 194 -25.34 -2.32 -15.03
CA ALA A 194 -26.16 -3.33 -14.38
C ALA A 194 -25.40 -4.60 -13.93
N GLY A 195 -24.14 -4.46 -13.52
CA GLY A 195 -23.30 -5.58 -13.06
C GLY A 195 -22.59 -6.36 -14.17
N VAL A 196 -22.76 -5.95 -15.43
CA VAL A 196 -22.15 -6.58 -16.61
C VAL A 196 -21.14 -5.63 -17.26
N VAL A 197 -20.05 -6.15 -17.80
CA VAL A 197 -19.11 -5.35 -18.60
C VAL A 197 -19.65 -5.18 -20.03
N VAL A 198 -19.85 -3.93 -20.45
CA VAL A 198 -20.36 -3.54 -21.77
C VAL A 198 -19.29 -2.94 -22.69
N GLY A 199 -18.07 -2.74 -22.18
CA GLY A 199 -16.96 -2.19 -22.95
C GLY A 199 -15.65 -2.14 -22.17
N GLY A 200 -14.56 -1.78 -22.84
CA GLY A 200 -13.20 -1.79 -22.31
C GLY A 200 -12.28 -2.71 -23.11
N SER A 201 -11.04 -2.87 -22.65
CA SER A 201 -10.04 -3.75 -23.29
C SER A 201 -9.85 -5.02 -22.48
N VAL A 202 -9.95 -6.19 -23.11
CA VAL A 202 -9.60 -7.47 -22.47
C VAL A 202 -8.08 -7.61 -22.46
N ILE A 203 -7.47 -7.73 -21.27
CA ILE A 203 -6.02 -7.81 -21.07
C ILE A 203 -5.53 -9.20 -20.67
N ALA A 204 -6.44 -10.05 -20.18
CA ALA A 204 -6.22 -11.48 -20.05
C ALA A 204 -7.55 -12.20 -20.29
N ASP A 205 -7.50 -13.33 -20.99
CA ASP A 205 -8.67 -14.11 -21.36
C ASP A 205 -8.33 -15.58 -21.24
N SER A 206 -9.21 -16.33 -20.61
CA SER A 206 -9.04 -17.78 -20.53
C SER A 206 -9.31 -18.51 -21.85
N GLY A 207 -9.88 -17.82 -22.83
CA GLY A 207 -10.50 -18.42 -24.01
C GLY A 207 -11.85 -19.05 -23.66
N ALA A 208 -12.59 -19.42 -24.72
CA ALA A 208 -13.75 -20.27 -24.61
C ALA A 208 -13.33 -21.67 -24.13
N TRP A 209 -13.74 -22.07 -22.92
CA TRP A 209 -13.53 -23.43 -22.46
C TRP A 209 -14.61 -24.33 -23.03
N ALA A 210 -14.37 -24.84 -24.24
CA ALA A 210 -15.30 -25.73 -24.93
C ALA A 210 -15.41 -27.09 -24.20
N ASP A 211 -16.67 -27.54 -24.05
CA ASP A 211 -17.20 -28.78 -23.44
C ASP A 211 -16.37 -30.09 -23.63
N ALA A 212 -15.55 -30.21 -24.67
CA ALA A 212 -15.08 -31.52 -25.13
C ALA A 212 -13.73 -32.04 -24.58
N MET A 213 -12.98 -31.28 -23.78
CA MET A 213 -11.76 -31.82 -23.15
C MET A 213 -11.79 -31.64 -21.63
N THR A 214 -11.89 -32.77 -20.92
CA THR A 214 -11.47 -32.89 -19.52
C THR A 214 -10.06 -32.27 -19.41
N PRO A 215 -9.84 -31.24 -18.57
CA PRO A 215 -10.39 -31.08 -17.23
C PRO A 215 -10.95 -29.66 -16.96
N ASN A 216 -12.14 -29.33 -17.47
CA ASN A 216 -12.67 -27.95 -17.40
C ASN A 216 -13.80 -27.74 -16.37
N ASN A 217 -14.15 -28.77 -15.59
CA ASN A 217 -15.21 -28.72 -14.59
C ASN A 217 -14.64 -29.04 -13.21
N ASN A 218 -15.14 -28.36 -12.19
CA ASN A 218 -14.64 -28.47 -10.82
C ASN A 218 -13.11 -28.30 -10.71
N VAL A 219 -12.53 -27.40 -11.51
CA VAL A 219 -11.11 -27.07 -11.49
C VAL A 219 -10.88 -25.61 -11.07
N GLY A 220 -9.69 -25.34 -10.56
CA GLY A 220 -9.24 -23.98 -10.30
C GLY A 220 -8.86 -23.25 -11.59
N TRP A 221 -8.98 -21.94 -11.60
CA TRP A 221 -8.47 -21.08 -12.66
C TRP A 221 -7.68 -19.91 -12.08
N GLN A 222 -6.76 -19.37 -12.88
CA GLN A 222 -6.02 -18.16 -12.57
C GLN A 222 -5.84 -17.30 -13.82
N LEU A 223 -6.07 -16.00 -13.69
CA LEU A 223 -5.64 -14.99 -14.66
C LEU A 223 -4.57 -14.11 -14.02
N THR A 224 -3.53 -13.79 -14.79
CA THR A 224 -2.52 -12.78 -14.42
C THR A 224 -2.30 -11.83 -15.57
N SER A 225 -2.13 -10.54 -15.28
CA SER A 225 -1.76 -9.54 -16.28
C SER A 225 -0.82 -8.50 -15.69
N SER A 226 0.10 -8.01 -16.51
CA SER A 226 0.87 -6.80 -16.22
C SER A 226 0.40 -5.68 -17.13
N VAL A 227 0.32 -4.45 -16.61
CA VAL A 227 -0.10 -3.26 -17.38
C VAL A 227 0.85 -2.11 -17.10
N PHE A 228 1.34 -1.45 -18.15
CA PHE A 228 2.28 -0.34 -18.08
C PHE A 228 1.85 0.79 -19.01
N LYS A 229 2.25 2.02 -18.72
CA LYS A 229 2.19 3.09 -19.72
C LYS A 229 3.23 2.81 -20.82
N LEU A 230 2.84 3.04 -22.07
CA LEU A 230 3.77 2.95 -23.21
C LEU A 230 3.99 4.29 -23.90
N GLY A 231 2.94 5.11 -24.01
CA GLY A 231 3.03 6.40 -24.70
C GLY A 231 3.68 7.51 -23.85
N ASP A 232 3.94 8.65 -24.49
CA ASP A 232 4.48 9.85 -23.84
C ASP A 232 3.56 10.42 -22.75
N ALA A 233 4.07 11.40 -21.98
CA ALA A 233 3.27 12.10 -20.98
C ALA A 233 2.01 12.71 -21.62
N GLY A 234 0.83 12.42 -21.04
CA GLY A 234 -0.46 12.84 -21.60
C GLY A 234 -1.03 11.93 -22.70
N SER A 235 -0.26 10.94 -23.20
CA SER A 235 -0.81 9.88 -24.04
C SER A 235 -1.73 8.97 -23.23
N ASN A 236 -2.75 8.39 -23.87
CA ASN A 236 -3.64 7.40 -23.26
C ASN A 236 -3.25 5.97 -23.64
N THR A 237 -2.04 5.74 -24.17
CA THR A 237 -1.62 4.40 -24.63
C THR A 237 -0.93 3.60 -23.52
N GLN A 238 -1.48 2.41 -23.24
CA GLN A 238 -0.89 1.43 -22.34
C GLN A 238 -0.42 0.20 -23.10
N TYR A 239 0.42 -0.59 -22.45
CA TYR A 239 0.81 -1.94 -22.85
C TYR A 239 0.29 -2.90 -21.77
N ALA A 240 -0.36 -3.98 -22.19
CA ALA A 240 -0.79 -5.04 -21.30
C ALA A 240 -0.40 -6.41 -21.86
N GLN A 241 -0.01 -7.32 -20.98
CA GLN A 241 0.23 -8.69 -21.33
C GLN A 241 -0.23 -9.62 -20.20
N GLY A 242 -1.07 -10.58 -20.56
CA GLY A 242 -1.68 -11.50 -19.61
C GLY A 242 -1.49 -12.97 -19.96
N SER A 243 -1.83 -13.83 -19.01
CA SER A 243 -1.81 -15.28 -19.14
C SER A 243 -2.96 -15.90 -18.36
N ALA A 244 -3.36 -17.10 -18.77
CA ALA A 244 -4.41 -17.87 -18.14
C ALA A 244 -3.92 -19.27 -17.78
N ILE A 245 -4.35 -19.77 -16.61
CA ILE A 245 -4.16 -21.15 -16.16
C ILE A 245 -5.55 -21.70 -15.83
N LEU A 246 -5.81 -22.92 -16.28
CA LEU A 246 -7.04 -23.65 -16.05
C LEU A 246 -6.71 -25.08 -15.62
N GLY A 247 -7.04 -25.45 -14.38
CA GLY A 247 -6.68 -26.73 -13.83
C GLY A 247 -5.17 -26.99 -14.02
N GLY A 248 -4.83 -28.03 -14.79
CA GLY A 248 -3.46 -28.35 -15.17
C GLY A 248 -2.96 -27.72 -16.48
N SER A 249 -3.83 -27.04 -17.24
CA SER A 249 -3.52 -26.46 -18.54
C SER A 249 -3.05 -25.01 -18.41
N HIS A 250 -1.91 -24.69 -19.04
CA HIS A 250 -1.34 -23.34 -19.07
C HIS A 250 -1.49 -22.74 -20.47
N GLY A 251 -2.18 -21.61 -20.61
CA GLY A 251 -2.45 -20.94 -21.89
C GLY A 251 -1.23 -20.24 -22.50
N GLY A 252 -0.11 -20.22 -21.78
CA GLY A 252 1.09 -19.47 -22.17
C GLY A 252 0.95 -17.99 -21.85
N ILE A 253 1.86 -17.19 -22.40
CA ILE A 253 1.77 -15.73 -22.35
C ILE A 253 0.99 -15.27 -23.58
N GLY A 254 -0.10 -14.53 -23.36
CA GLY A 254 -0.93 -13.97 -24.42
C GLY A 254 -0.19 -12.93 -25.26
N LEU A 255 -0.76 -12.63 -26.42
CA LEU A 255 -0.27 -11.53 -27.26
C LEU A 255 -0.39 -10.19 -26.50
N PRO A 256 0.52 -9.25 -26.74
CA PRO A 256 0.38 -7.89 -26.23
C PRO A 256 -0.94 -7.25 -26.64
N VAL A 257 -1.58 -6.58 -25.70
CA VAL A 257 -2.75 -5.74 -25.91
C VAL A 257 -2.33 -4.30 -25.66
N PHE A 258 -2.86 -3.37 -26.45
CA PHE A 258 -2.56 -1.93 -26.32
C PHE A 258 -3.84 -1.15 -26.00
N PRO A 259 -4.27 -1.13 -24.72
CA PRO A 259 -5.42 -0.34 -24.31
C PRO A 259 -5.18 1.16 -24.53
N THR A 260 -6.29 1.89 -24.68
CA THR A 260 -6.30 3.36 -24.79
C THR A 260 -7.08 4.01 -23.65
N ALA A 261 -6.85 3.58 -22.41
CA ALA A 261 -7.58 4.07 -21.25
C ALA A 261 -7.28 5.56 -21.01
N ILE A 262 -8.33 6.34 -20.73
CA ILE A 262 -8.20 7.78 -20.48
C ILE A 262 -7.62 7.99 -19.08
N GLU A 263 -6.34 8.31 -18.99
CA GLU A 263 -5.63 8.40 -17.71
C GLU A 263 -5.99 9.65 -16.90
N THR A 264 -6.56 10.68 -17.52
CA THR A 264 -7.12 11.83 -16.79
C THR A 264 -8.42 11.48 -16.06
N GLY A 265 -9.02 10.33 -16.37
CA GLY A 265 -10.16 9.75 -15.66
C GLY A 265 -9.73 8.56 -14.79
N ALA A 266 -10.65 8.11 -13.93
CA ALA A 266 -10.47 6.86 -13.21
C ALA A 266 -10.58 5.66 -14.16
N ILE A 267 -9.74 4.65 -13.96
CA ILE A 267 -9.69 3.45 -14.81
C ILE A 267 -10.25 2.26 -14.04
N VAL A 268 -11.29 1.63 -14.55
CA VAL A 268 -11.88 0.44 -13.90
C VAL A 268 -11.18 -0.82 -14.40
N ILE A 269 -10.71 -1.64 -13.46
CA ILE A 269 -10.22 -2.99 -13.69
C ILE A 269 -11.32 -3.93 -13.24
N ALA A 270 -11.79 -4.80 -14.13
CA ALA A 270 -12.88 -5.73 -13.83
C ALA A 270 -12.48 -7.17 -14.14
N LEU A 271 -12.82 -8.08 -13.23
CA LEU A 271 -12.80 -9.51 -13.44
C LEU A 271 -14.22 -9.94 -13.79
N THR A 272 -14.39 -10.65 -14.90
CA THR A 272 -15.70 -11.18 -15.30
C THR A 272 -15.68 -12.68 -15.50
N GLY A 273 -16.86 -13.29 -15.37
CA GLY A 273 -17.10 -14.68 -15.72
C GLY A 273 -18.42 -14.83 -16.46
N SER A 274 -18.46 -15.72 -17.45
CA SER A 274 -19.68 -16.04 -18.19
C SER A 274 -19.78 -17.52 -18.55
N SER A 275 -21.01 -18.04 -18.56
CA SER A 275 -21.40 -19.31 -19.17
C SER A 275 -22.00 -19.04 -20.54
N TYR A 276 -21.16 -18.62 -21.49
CA TYR A 276 -21.59 -17.84 -22.66
C TYR A 276 -22.49 -18.60 -23.66
N SER A 277 -22.65 -19.92 -23.53
CA SER A 277 -23.57 -20.73 -24.35
C SER A 277 -24.79 -21.26 -23.58
N ALA A 278 -24.71 -21.41 -22.26
CA ALA A 278 -25.69 -22.18 -21.47
C ALA A 278 -26.42 -21.38 -20.38
N ALA A 279 -26.06 -20.11 -20.15
CA ALA A 279 -26.74 -19.24 -19.19
C ALA A 279 -26.88 -19.83 -17.77
N ALA A 280 -25.79 -20.40 -17.24
CA ALA A 280 -25.78 -21.07 -15.95
C ALA A 280 -25.09 -20.25 -14.87
N ALA A 281 -25.79 -20.06 -13.74
CA ALA A 281 -25.26 -19.32 -12.60
C ALA A 281 -24.25 -20.12 -11.79
N ASN A 282 -23.29 -19.41 -11.19
CA ASN A 282 -22.23 -19.95 -10.33
C ASN A 282 -21.38 -21.06 -10.97
N ASP A 283 -21.37 -21.11 -12.30
CA ASP A 283 -20.46 -21.95 -13.06
C ASP A 283 -19.04 -21.41 -13.01
N LEU A 284 -18.89 -20.13 -12.73
CA LEU A 284 -17.63 -19.47 -12.44
C LEU A 284 -17.77 -18.73 -11.12
N VAL A 285 -16.82 -18.98 -10.23
CA VAL A 285 -16.77 -18.37 -8.91
C VAL A 285 -15.39 -17.79 -8.70
N ALA A 286 -15.30 -16.49 -8.42
CA ALA A 286 -14.06 -15.87 -7.97
C ALA A 286 -13.86 -16.10 -6.47
N THR A 287 -12.61 -16.29 -6.06
CA THR A 287 -12.22 -16.40 -4.63
C THR A 287 -11.12 -15.42 -4.25
N TRP A 288 -10.35 -14.96 -5.23
CA TRP A 288 -9.27 -14.01 -5.05
C TRP A 288 -9.24 -13.00 -6.21
N PHE A 289 -9.12 -11.73 -5.87
CA PHE A 289 -8.79 -10.67 -6.83
C PHE A 289 -7.83 -9.68 -6.19
N GLU A 290 -6.70 -9.44 -6.85
CA GLU A 290 -5.64 -8.57 -6.35
C GLU A 290 -5.08 -7.70 -7.47
N VAL A 291 -4.88 -6.43 -7.14
CA VAL A 291 -4.19 -5.44 -7.96
C VAL A 291 -3.01 -4.93 -7.13
N SER A 292 -1.82 -5.01 -7.71
CA SER A 292 -0.55 -4.67 -7.09
C SER A 292 0.18 -3.64 -7.92
N ALA A 293 0.73 -2.60 -7.28
CA ALA A 293 1.61 -1.67 -7.95
C ALA A 293 2.98 -2.31 -8.21
N MET A 294 3.52 -2.09 -9.40
CA MET A 294 4.90 -2.35 -9.75
C MET A 294 5.59 -0.98 -9.84
N ASN A 295 6.54 -0.70 -8.93
CA ASN A 295 7.38 0.50 -8.98
C ASN A 295 8.75 0.16 -9.55
#